data_AF-A0A1F7VBI6-F1
#
_entry.id   AF-A0A1F7VBI6-F1
#
_cell.length_a   1.000
_cell.length_b   1.000
_cell.length_c   1.000
_cell.angle_alpha   90.00
_cell.angle_beta   90.00
_cell.angle_gamma   90.00
#
_symmetry.space_group_name_H-M   'P 1'
#
loop_
_entity.id
_entity.type
_entity.pdbx_description
1 polymer ?
#
loop_
_entity_poly.entity_id
_entity_poly.type
_entity_poly.pdbx_seq_one_letter_code
_entity_poly.pdbx_strand_id
1 'polypeptide(L)'
;MVKFINTFLNKLLRHAARGALLIHLIVFGSIGIVIIGGLVQWSIGQNRLARQRSLREMAFEIAEAGVDYYRWHLAHAPNDFQDGTGSTGPYVHIFNNRAGEQIGTFTLTITPPPTGSTMVIVESSGVTLESPHAERVIRARFAIPSLAKFAIAANADMRFGEGTEVFGPTHSNGGIRFDGLAHNLITSARTSYDDPDHSGANEFGVHTHDAPTDPLPPAAAPNRTDIFMAGRQFPVPAVDFTGIINDLADIKTQAQASNGYYSSSGALGYHVTLQSNDTYILKRVNSLQSPPQWCTNQLGQSGWGTWSIGTGGSAQTTLGTHPFPSANVLFFEDHLWIDGQISSARLTIASGKFPENPSTNTSITINNDIIYSAYDGSAVLGLIAQNNINVGLSSENDIRIDAALVAKNGRIGRYYYWTTCGSSYIRSQITLWGMLATNQRYGFAYTDGTGYQTRNITYDASLLYAPPPSFPLTSDQYTLLSWEEVK
;
A
#
# COMPACT_ATOMS: atom_id res chain seq x y z
N MET A 1 -14.02 9.63 -112.35
CA MET A 1 -12.86 9.33 -111.48
C MET A 1 -13.07 9.79 -110.02
N VAL A 2 -13.57 11.01 -109.77
CA VAL A 2 -13.83 11.56 -108.41
C VAL A 2 -14.86 10.75 -107.57
N LYS A 3 -15.93 10.22 -108.18
CA LYS A 3 -16.94 9.40 -107.49
C LYS A 3 -16.41 8.06 -106.96
N PHE A 4 -15.40 7.47 -107.60
CA PHE A 4 -14.85 6.17 -107.22
C PHE A 4 -13.89 6.31 -106.02
N ILE A 5 -13.10 7.38 -106.00
CA ILE A 5 -12.18 7.73 -104.91
C ILE A 5 -12.95 8.03 -103.62
N ASN A 6 -14.03 8.84 -103.69
CA ASN A 6 -14.86 9.12 -102.52
C ASN A 6 -15.59 7.89 -101.95
N THR A 7 -15.97 6.93 -102.79
CA THR A 7 -16.66 5.72 -102.34
C THR A 7 -15.68 4.73 -101.70
N PHE A 8 -14.44 4.66 -102.19
CA PHE A 8 -13.37 3.83 -101.62
C PHE A 8 -12.86 4.40 -100.29
N LEU A 9 -12.65 5.72 -100.20
CA LEU A 9 -12.30 6.42 -98.95
C LEU A 9 -13.39 6.29 -97.88
N ASN A 10 -14.67 6.41 -98.23
CA ASN A 10 -15.78 6.22 -97.28
C ASN A 10 -15.94 4.75 -96.81
N LYS A 11 -15.56 3.76 -97.63
CA LYS A 11 -15.54 2.34 -97.23
C LYS A 11 -14.39 2.03 -96.26
N LEU A 12 -13.21 2.60 -96.49
CA LEU A 12 -12.04 2.52 -95.60
C LEU A 12 -12.28 3.22 -94.26
N LEU A 13 -12.86 4.44 -94.27
CA LEU A 13 -13.24 5.18 -93.06
C LEU A 13 -14.35 4.46 -92.25
N ARG A 14 -15.33 3.83 -92.92
CA ARG A 14 -16.35 3.02 -92.24
C ARG A 14 -15.82 1.72 -91.63
N HIS A 15 -14.76 1.13 -92.18
CA HIS A 15 -14.09 -0.04 -91.57
C HIS A 15 -13.21 0.37 -90.39
N ALA A 16 -12.48 1.50 -90.48
CA ALA A 16 -11.72 2.07 -89.37
C ALA A 16 -12.61 2.48 -88.18
N ALA A 17 -13.79 3.06 -88.44
CA ALA A 17 -14.76 3.43 -87.40
C ALA A 17 -15.42 2.22 -86.70
N ARG A 18 -15.51 1.06 -87.36
CA ARG A 18 -16.04 -0.18 -86.76
C ARG A 18 -15.01 -0.91 -85.89
N GLY A 19 -13.72 -0.77 -86.16
CA GLY A 19 -12.64 -1.29 -85.31
C GLY A 19 -12.33 -0.42 -84.08
N ALA A 20 -12.49 0.90 -84.20
CA ALA A 20 -12.24 1.85 -83.10
C ALA A 20 -13.16 1.63 -81.88
N LEU A 21 -14.41 1.22 -82.12
CA LEU A 21 -15.41 0.92 -81.09
C LEU A 21 -15.03 -0.35 -80.30
N LEU A 22 -14.48 -1.36 -81.00
CA LEU A 22 -13.98 -2.59 -80.38
C LEU A 22 -12.76 -2.31 -79.48
N ILE A 23 -11.84 -1.44 -79.93
CA ILE A 23 -10.67 -1.03 -79.15
C ILE A 23 -11.09 -0.27 -77.87
N HIS A 24 -12.03 0.67 -77.97
CA HIS A 24 -12.55 1.37 -76.79
C HIS A 24 -13.21 0.40 -75.82
N LEU A 25 -13.97 -0.59 -76.31
CA LEU A 25 -14.64 -1.58 -75.48
C LEU A 25 -13.65 -2.52 -74.77
N ILE A 26 -12.55 -2.89 -75.44
CA ILE A 26 -11.45 -3.66 -74.83
C ILE A 26 -10.71 -2.82 -73.78
N VAL A 27 -10.40 -1.55 -74.08
CA VAL A 27 -9.68 -0.65 -73.15
C VAL A 27 -10.54 -0.34 -71.92
N PHE A 28 -11.79 0.09 -72.10
CA PHE A 28 -12.70 0.34 -70.97
C PHE A 28 -13.06 -0.95 -70.21
N GLY A 29 -13.25 -2.07 -70.92
CA GLY A 29 -13.48 -3.38 -70.30
C GLY A 29 -12.29 -3.85 -69.45
N SER A 30 -11.06 -3.72 -69.96
CA SER A 30 -9.84 -4.06 -69.22
C SER A 30 -9.60 -3.16 -68.02
N ILE A 31 -9.81 -1.84 -68.15
CA ILE A 31 -9.77 -0.90 -67.02
C ILE A 31 -10.82 -1.30 -65.97
N GLY A 32 -12.05 -1.60 -66.40
CA GLY A 32 -13.12 -2.06 -65.53
C GLY A 32 -12.76 -3.34 -64.77
N ILE A 33 -12.17 -4.33 -65.44
CA ILE A 33 -11.71 -5.58 -64.83
C ILE A 33 -10.60 -5.32 -63.79
N VAL A 34 -9.63 -4.44 -64.09
CA VAL A 34 -8.55 -4.11 -63.16
C VAL A 34 -9.09 -3.40 -61.91
N ILE A 35 -10.00 -2.44 -62.08
CA ILE A 35 -10.61 -1.71 -60.95
C ILE A 35 -11.45 -2.67 -60.09
N ILE A 36 -12.32 -3.48 -60.70
CA ILE A 36 -13.15 -4.46 -59.98
C ILE A 36 -12.25 -5.47 -59.26
N GLY A 37 -11.21 -5.98 -59.93
CA GLY A 37 -10.23 -6.88 -59.33
C GLY A 37 -9.53 -6.26 -58.11
N GLY A 38 -9.13 -4.98 -58.22
CA GLY A 38 -8.54 -4.23 -57.11
C GLY A 38 -9.48 -4.07 -55.92
N LEU A 39 -10.76 -3.74 -56.16
CA LEU A 39 -11.76 -3.60 -55.10
C LEU A 39 -12.08 -4.92 -54.40
N VAL A 40 -12.14 -6.03 -55.14
CA VAL A 40 -12.36 -7.38 -54.58
C VAL A 40 -11.18 -7.77 -53.68
N GLN A 41 -9.95 -7.58 -54.14
CA GLN A 41 -8.75 -7.87 -53.33
C GLN A 41 -8.68 -7.00 -52.08
N TRP A 42 -8.99 -5.71 -52.21
CA TRP A 42 -9.07 -4.81 -51.06
C TRP A 42 -10.14 -5.26 -50.05
N SER A 43 -11.33 -5.64 -50.51
CA SER A 43 -12.42 -6.13 -49.66
C SER A 43 -12.05 -7.44 -48.93
N ILE A 44 -11.42 -8.39 -49.62
CA ILE A 44 -10.89 -9.62 -49.00
C ILE A 44 -9.84 -9.28 -47.95
N GLY A 45 -8.94 -8.33 -48.25
CA GLY A 45 -7.94 -7.83 -47.32
C GLY A 45 -8.57 -7.22 -46.06
N GLN A 46 -9.55 -6.34 -46.22
CA GLN A 46 -10.28 -5.72 -45.11
C GLN A 46 -11.00 -6.77 -44.25
N ASN A 47 -11.62 -7.77 -44.86
CA ASN A 47 -12.32 -8.83 -44.13
C ASN A 47 -11.34 -9.70 -43.31
N ARG A 48 -10.18 -10.07 -43.89
CA ARG A 48 -9.13 -10.79 -43.16
C ARG A 48 -8.59 -9.98 -41.98
N LEU A 49 -8.34 -8.69 -42.16
CA LEU A 49 -7.89 -7.79 -41.09
C LEU A 49 -8.95 -7.64 -39.99
N ALA A 50 -10.22 -7.48 -40.37
CA ALA A 50 -11.32 -7.40 -39.41
C ALA A 50 -11.44 -8.69 -38.58
N ARG A 51 -11.34 -9.86 -39.23
CA ARG A 51 -11.35 -11.16 -38.53
C ARG A 51 -10.16 -11.32 -37.59
N GLN A 52 -8.95 -10.94 -38.02
CA GLN A 52 -7.77 -10.99 -37.15
C GLN A 52 -7.90 -10.06 -35.94
N ARG A 53 -8.44 -8.86 -36.11
CA ARG A 53 -8.72 -7.95 -34.99
C ARG A 53 -9.73 -8.57 -34.02
N SER A 54 -10.84 -9.08 -34.54
CA SER A 54 -11.86 -9.74 -33.71
C SER A 54 -11.31 -10.93 -32.92
N LEU A 55 -10.48 -11.77 -33.54
CA LEU A 55 -9.85 -12.91 -32.84
C LEU A 55 -8.83 -12.45 -31.79
N ARG A 56 -8.13 -11.33 -31.99
CA ARG A 56 -7.22 -10.76 -31.00
C ARG A 56 -7.96 -10.15 -29.80
N GLU A 57 -9.10 -9.51 -30.03
CA GLU A 57 -9.96 -9.02 -28.94
C GLU A 57 -10.56 -10.21 -28.16
N MET A 58 -11.02 -11.24 -28.86
CA MET A 58 -11.52 -12.45 -28.21
C MET A 58 -10.44 -13.17 -27.39
N ALA A 59 -9.22 -13.28 -27.90
CA ALA A 59 -8.09 -13.83 -27.13
C ALA A 59 -7.80 -13.00 -25.86
N PHE A 60 -7.93 -11.67 -25.95
CA PHE A 60 -7.78 -10.76 -24.82
C PHE A 60 -8.91 -10.93 -23.79
N GLU A 61 -10.17 -11.01 -24.21
CA GLU A 61 -11.31 -11.29 -23.31
C GLU A 61 -11.17 -12.66 -22.62
N ILE A 62 -10.68 -13.68 -23.34
CA ILE A 62 -10.38 -15.00 -22.77
C ILE A 62 -9.28 -14.90 -21.72
N ALA A 63 -8.24 -14.10 -21.96
CA ALA A 63 -7.18 -13.85 -20.98
C ALA A 63 -7.73 -13.13 -19.73
N GLU A 64 -8.61 -12.12 -19.90
CA GLU A 64 -9.26 -11.42 -18.78
C GLU A 64 -10.10 -12.37 -17.94
N ALA A 65 -10.86 -13.26 -18.59
CA ALA A 65 -11.65 -14.26 -17.89
C ALA A 65 -10.80 -15.17 -17.00
N GLY A 66 -9.56 -15.49 -17.40
CA GLY A 66 -8.63 -16.25 -16.56
C GLY A 66 -8.17 -15.47 -15.32
N VAL A 67 -7.95 -14.16 -15.44
CA VAL A 67 -7.65 -13.29 -14.29
C VAL A 67 -8.83 -13.23 -13.33
N ASP A 68 -10.04 -13.04 -13.85
CA ASP A 68 -11.27 -12.97 -13.03
C ASP A 68 -11.60 -14.31 -12.37
N TYR A 69 -11.40 -15.43 -13.08
CA TYR A 69 -11.51 -16.77 -12.50
C TYR A 69 -10.55 -16.93 -11.32
N TYR A 70 -9.28 -16.56 -11.48
CA TYR A 70 -8.30 -16.75 -10.41
C TYR A 70 -8.52 -15.78 -9.24
N ARG A 71 -9.05 -14.58 -9.51
CA ARG A 71 -9.54 -13.68 -8.46
C ARG A 71 -10.65 -14.34 -7.64
N TRP A 72 -11.62 -14.98 -8.29
CA TRP A 72 -12.66 -15.75 -7.61
C TRP A 72 -12.07 -16.93 -6.82
N HIS A 73 -11.09 -17.63 -7.39
CA HIS A 73 -10.40 -18.74 -6.73
C HIS A 73 -9.73 -18.28 -5.43
N LEU A 74 -8.91 -17.21 -5.49
CA LEU A 74 -8.25 -16.62 -4.32
C LEU A 74 -9.24 -16.12 -3.25
N ALA A 75 -10.46 -15.73 -3.62
CA ALA A 75 -11.49 -15.35 -2.66
C ALA A 75 -12.08 -16.54 -1.89
N HIS A 76 -12.00 -17.76 -2.42
CA HIS A 76 -12.54 -18.98 -1.81
C HIS A 76 -11.46 -19.89 -1.23
N ALA A 77 -10.26 -19.87 -1.80
CA ALA A 77 -9.08 -20.62 -1.36
C ALA A 77 -7.85 -19.69 -1.32
N PRO A 78 -7.72 -18.81 -0.31
CA PRO A 78 -6.72 -17.74 -0.28
C PRO A 78 -5.26 -18.19 -0.26
N ASN A 79 -5.02 -19.45 0.15
CA ASN A 79 -3.70 -20.06 0.26
C ASN A 79 -3.42 -21.08 -0.85
N ASP A 80 -4.34 -21.26 -1.79
CA ASP A 80 -4.18 -22.18 -2.91
C ASP A 80 -3.60 -21.46 -4.12
N PHE A 81 -2.27 -21.55 -4.24
CA PHE A 81 -1.54 -21.05 -5.41
C PHE A 81 -1.39 -22.11 -6.50
N GLN A 82 -2.10 -23.23 -6.36
CA GLN A 82 -2.01 -24.41 -7.23
C GLN A 82 -3.32 -24.76 -7.94
N ASP A 83 -4.30 -23.85 -7.93
CA ASP A 83 -5.56 -23.96 -8.66
C ASP A 83 -6.32 -25.26 -8.33
N GLY A 84 -6.26 -25.70 -7.07
CA GLY A 84 -6.92 -26.92 -6.59
C GLY A 84 -6.27 -28.23 -7.03
N THR A 85 -5.17 -28.19 -7.78
CA THR A 85 -4.55 -29.39 -8.37
C THR A 85 -3.53 -30.07 -7.46
N GLY A 86 -3.00 -29.36 -6.46
CA GLY A 86 -1.89 -29.84 -5.62
C GLY A 86 -0.54 -29.97 -6.36
N SER A 87 -0.46 -29.49 -7.61
CA SER A 87 0.72 -29.60 -8.47
C SER A 87 1.11 -28.22 -9.02
N THR A 88 2.38 -28.06 -9.40
CA THR A 88 2.85 -26.82 -10.04
C THR A 88 2.25 -26.68 -11.44
N GLY A 89 1.84 -25.47 -11.78
CA GLY A 89 1.26 -25.12 -13.07
C GLY A 89 2.26 -25.17 -14.24
N PRO A 90 1.86 -24.66 -15.42
CA PRO A 90 0.68 -23.82 -15.65
C PRO A 90 -0.65 -24.58 -15.68
N TYR A 91 -1.75 -23.87 -15.40
CA TYR A 91 -3.11 -24.44 -15.32
C TYR A 91 -3.94 -24.05 -16.54
N VAL A 92 -4.44 -25.04 -17.29
CA VAL A 92 -5.16 -24.81 -18.55
C VAL A 92 -6.66 -25.00 -18.36
N HIS A 93 -7.43 -24.00 -18.77
CA HIS A 93 -8.88 -24.00 -18.68
C HIS A 93 -9.53 -23.77 -20.04
N ILE A 94 -10.68 -24.42 -20.23
CA ILE A 94 -11.49 -24.29 -21.44
C ILE A 94 -12.39 -23.06 -21.32
N PHE A 95 -12.44 -22.23 -22.36
CA PHE A 95 -13.35 -21.10 -22.44
C PHE A 95 -14.49 -21.38 -23.43
N ASN A 96 -15.72 -21.40 -22.93
CA ASN A 96 -16.91 -21.72 -23.70
C ASN A 96 -17.76 -20.49 -23.99
N ASN A 97 -18.45 -20.49 -25.13
CA ASN A 97 -19.47 -19.50 -25.44
C ASN A 97 -20.76 -19.76 -24.65
N ARG A 98 -21.76 -18.88 -24.81
CA ARG A 98 -23.08 -19.00 -24.15
C ARG A 98 -23.81 -20.30 -24.47
N ALA A 99 -23.55 -20.93 -25.62
CA ALA A 99 -24.15 -22.20 -26.02
C ALA A 99 -23.40 -23.43 -25.44
N GLY A 100 -22.28 -23.22 -24.73
CA GLY A 100 -21.46 -24.28 -24.16
C GLY A 100 -20.39 -24.83 -25.10
N GLU A 101 -20.18 -24.21 -26.26
CA GLU A 101 -19.16 -24.64 -27.23
C GLU A 101 -17.81 -23.98 -26.90
N GLN A 102 -16.73 -24.75 -26.96
CA GLN A 102 -15.39 -24.23 -26.77
C GLN A 102 -15.00 -23.27 -27.89
N ILE A 103 -14.57 -22.06 -27.52
CA ILE A 103 -14.06 -21.05 -28.46
C ILE A 103 -12.59 -20.71 -28.23
N GLY A 104 -12.02 -21.14 -27.09
CA GLY A 104 -10.62 -20.98 -26.79
C GLY A 104 -10.21 -21.61 -25.46
N THR A 105 -9.04 -21.22 -24.98
CA THR A 105 -8.49 -21.65 -23.70
C THR A 105 -7.73 -20.49 -23.06
N PHE A 106 -7.75 -20.43 -21.73
CA PHE A 106 -6.80 -19.61 -20.98
C PHE A 106 -5.85 -20.51 -20.17
N THR A 107 -4.60 -20.07 -20.05
CA THR A 107 -3.54 -20.75 -19.30
C THR A 107 -3.02 -19.84 -18.21
N LEU A 108 -3.04 -20.31 -16.96
CA LEU A 108 -2.65 -19.54 -15.79
C LEU A 108 -1.25 -19.93 -15.32
N THR A 109 -0.42 -18.93 -15.07
CA THR A 109 0.85 -19.06 -14.34
C THR A 109 0.77 -18.22 -13.09
N ILE A 110 0.94 -18.87 -11.93
CA ILE A 110 0.78 -18.25 -10.62
C ILE A 110 2.15 -18.15 -9.95
N THR A 111 2.55 -16.93 -9.60
CA THR A 111 3.71 -16.72 -8.73
C THR A 111 3.19 -16.50 -7.31
N PRO A 112 3.47 -17.44 -6.37
CA PRO A 112 3.05 -17.29 -4.98
C PRO A 112 3.78 -16.12 -4.31
N PRO A 113 3.22 -15.59 -3.21
CA PRO A 113 3.82 -14.46 -2.53
C PRO A 113 5.17 -14.84 -1.91
N PRO A 114 6.18 -13.96 -1.95
CA PRO A 114 7.41 -14.16 -1.18
C PRO A 114 7.11 -14.11 0.32
N THR A 115 7.99 -14.70 1.13
CA THR A 115 7.88 -14.66 2.59
C THR A 115 7.66 -13.22 3.08
N GLY A 116 6.58 -13.01 3.84
CA GLY A 116 6.25 -11.69 4.37
C GLY A 116 5.59 -10.73 3.37
N SER A 117 4.96 -11.25 2.32
CA SER A 117 4.06 -10.49 1.44
C SER A 117 2.77 -11.28 1.23
N THR A 118 1.70 -10.61 0.84
CA THR A 118 0.46 -11.23 0.34
C THR A 118 0.32 -11.04 -1.17
N MET A 119 1.34 -10.50 -1.85
CA MET A 119 1.26 -10.21 -3.28
C MET A 119 1.38 -11.48 -4.12
N VAL A 120 0.31 -11.82 -4.82
CA VAL A 120 0.25 -12.89 -5.81
C VAL A 120 0.31 -12.26 -7.20
N ILE A 121 1.11 -12.85 -8.10
CA ILE A 121 1.12 -12.47 -9.52
C ILE A 121 0.40 -13.57 -10.30
N VAL A 122 -0.61 -13.17 -11.05
CA VAL A 122 -1.40 -14.04 -11.93
C VAL A 122 -1.15 -13.61 -13.35
N GLU A 123 -0.54 -14.49 -14.15
CA GLU A 123 -0.42 -14.31 -15.60
C GLU A 123 -1.41 -15.24 -16.29
N SER A 124 -2.34 -14.65 -17.04
CA SER A 124 -3.34 -15.37 -17.83
C SER A 124 -3.06 -15.19 -19.31
N SER A 125 -2.75 -16.30 -19.98
CA SER A 125 -2.56 -16.36 -21.43
C SER A 125 -3.83 -16.85 -22.09
N GLY A 126 -4.45 -16.03 -22.94
CA GLY A 126 -5.66 -16.36 -23.70
C GLY A 126 -5.37 -16.64 -25.16
N VAL A 127 -5.96 -17.72 -25.69
CA VAL A 127 -5.93 -18.08 -27.11
C VAL A 127 -7.31 -18.49 -27.61
N THR A 128 -7.60 -18.19 -28.88
CA THR A 128 -8.79 -18.70 -29.57
C THR A 128 -8.46 -20.01 -30.30
N LEU A 129 -9.45 -20.90 -30.46
CA LEU A 129 -9.27 -22.12 -31.27
C LEU A 129 -8.93 -21.80 -32.73
N GLU A 130 -9.50 -20.71 -33.27
CA GLU A 130 -9.29 -20.29 -34.66
C GLU A 130 -7.90 -19.66 -34.89
N SER A 131 -7.27 -19.11 -33.86
CA SER A 131 -5.94 -18.52 -33.94
C SER A 131 -5.08 -18.83 -32.71
N PRO A 132 -4.56 -20.07 -32.61
CA PRO A 132 -3.75 -20.49 -31.46
C PRO A 132 -2.41 -19.74 -31.35
N HIS A 133 -1.96 -19.08 -32.42
CA HIS A 133 -0.73 -18.29 -32.45
C HIS A 133 -0.94 -16.80 -32.11
N ALA A 134 -2.19 -16.35 -32.02
CA ALA A 134 -2.54 -14.98 -31.65
C ALA A 134 -2.84 -14.88 -30.14
N GLU A 135 -1.89 -15.34 -29.34
CA GLU A 135 -1.94 -15.28 -27.88
C GLU A 135 -1.92 -13.84 -27.37
N ARG A 136 -2.70 -13.58 -26.33
CA ARG A 136 -2.67 -12.34 -25.52
C ARG A 136 -2.41 -12.71 -24.08
N VAL A 137 -1.57 -11.94 -23.39
CA VAL A 137 -1.21 -12.23 -21.99
C VAL A 137 -1.50 -11.03 -21.12
N ILE A 138 -2.26 -11.28 -20.05
CA ILE A 138 -2.58 -10.29 -19.03
C ILE A 138 -1.88 -10.68 -17.74
N ARG A 139 -1.21 -9.72 -17.12
CA ARG A 139 -0.64 -9.85 -15.78
C ARG A 139 -1.48 -9.02 -14.81
N ALA A 140 -2.02 -9.69 -13.80
CA ALA A 140 -2.67 -9.06 -12.67
C ALA A 140 -1.86 -9.29 -11.39
N ARG A 141 -1.77 -8.25 -10.57
CA ARG A 141 -1.21 -8.35 -9.22
C ARG A 141 -2.34 -8.24 -8.22
N PHE A 142 -2.46 -9.24 -7.36
CA PHE A 142 -3.43 -9.24 -6.27
C PHE A 142 -2.70 -9.18 -4.93
N ALA A 143 -3.22 -8.44 -3.98
CA ALA A 143 -2.75 -8.50 -2.60
C ALA A 143 -3.90 -8.25 -1.63
N ILE A 144 -3.74 -8.77 -0.42
CA ILE A 144 -4.63 -8.45 0.68
C ILE A 144 -4.19 -7.08 1.24
N PRO A 145 -5.06 -6.06 1.25
CA PRO A 145 -4.72 -4.74 1.75
C PRO A 145 -4.28 -4.81 3.23
N SER A 146 -3.17 -4.15 3.55
CA SER A 146 -2.72 -3.95 4.92
C SER A 146 -3.03 -2.52 5.38
N LEU A 147 -2.84 -2.25 6.68
CA LEU A 147 -2.90 -0.89 7.22
C LEU A 147 -1.88 0.03 6.53
N ALA A 148 -0.88 -0.57 5.88
CA ALA A 148 0.18 0.12 5.19
C ALA A 148 -0.24 0.81 3.90
N LYS A 149 -1.54 0.88 3.55
CA LYS A 149 -2.04 1.82 2.52
C LYS A 149 -2.05 3.28 2.99
N PHE A 150 -2.15 3.50 4.30
CA PHE A 150 -2.23 4.84 4.88
C PHE A 150 -0.88 5.27 5.45
N ALA A 151 -0.56 6.55 5.32
CA ALA A 151 0.46 7.19 6.16
C ALA A 151 0.07 7.08 7.63
N ILE A 152 -1.23 7.30 7.90
CA ILE A 152 -1.80 7.27 9.24
C ILE A 152 -3.19 6.64 9.17
N ALA A 153 -3.39 5.57 9.93
CA ALA A 153 -4.69 4.97 10.20
C ALA A 153 -4.96 5.04 11.71
N ALA A 154 -6.09 5.62 12.10
CA ALA A 154 -6.44 5.78 13.51
C ALA A 154 -7.84 5.29 13.86
N ASN A 155 -8.03 4.82 15.09
CA ASN A 155 -9.32 4.40 15.62
C ASN A 155 -9.86 5.35 16.72
N ALA A 156 -9.48 6.63 16.66
CA ALA A 156 -9.80 7.63 17.68
C ALA A 156 -9.93 9.03 17.08
N ASP A 157 -10.43 10.01 17.83
CA ASP A 157 -10.38 11.40 17.39
C ASP A 157 -8.93 11.91 17.36
N MET A 158 -8.56 12.60 16.28
CA MET A 158 -7.18 12.97 15.97
C MET A 158 -7.00 14.47 15.89
N ARG A 159 -5.85 14.96 16.35
CA ARG A 159 -5.41 16.33 16.14
C ARG A 159 -4.01 16.39 15.54
N PHE A 160 -3.92 17.07 14.40
CA PHE A 160 -2.68 17.45 13.73
C PHE A 160 -2.49 18.94 13.94
N GLY A 161 -1.78 19.34 15.00
CA GLY A 161 -1.55 20.75 15.29
C GLY A 161 -0.57 21.41 14.32
N GLU A 162 -0.40 22.73 14.47
CA GLU A 162 0.64 23.50 13.79
C GLU A 162 2.02 22.83 13.92
N GLY A 163 2.85 23.01 12.89
CA GLY A 163 4.16 22.35 12.77
C GLY A 163 4.06 20.88 12.32
N THR A 164 2.88 20.39 11.96
CA THR A 164 2.70 19.05 11.37
C THR A 164 2.57 19.14 9.86
N GLU A 165 3.37 18.35 9.14
CA GLU A 165 3.29 18.20 7.70
C GLU A 165 3.20 16.71 7.34
N VAL A 166 2.19 16.34 6.54
CA VAL A 166 1.89 14.95 6.21
C VAL A 166 1.90 14.71 4.71
N PHE A 167 2.75 13.78 4.28
CA PHE A 167 2.87 13.29 2.91
C PHE A 167 2.34 11.87 2.81
N GLY A 168 1.02 11.73 2.64
CA GLY A 168 0.39 10.46 2.34
C GLY A 168 -1.04 10.34 2.87
N PRO A 169 -1.80 9.32 2.43
CA PRO A 169 -3.21 9.18 2.79
C PRO A 169 -3.39 9.04 4.30
N THR A 170 -4.33 9.80 4.88
CA THR A 170 -4.63 9.74 6.32
C THR A 170 -6.09 9.41 6.54
N HIS A 171 -6.35 8.50 7.48
CA HIS A 171 -7.68 8.07 7.84
C HIS A 171 -7.86 7.99 9.37
N SER A 172 -9.05 8.37 9.83
CA SER A 172 -9.51 8.04 11.18
C SER A 172 -10.94 7.53 11.19
N ASN A 173 -11.21 6.50 12.01
CA ASN A 173 -12.58 6.09 12.35
C ASN A 173 -13.28 7.13 13.26
N GLY A 174 -12.50 7.99 13.92
CA GLY A 174 -12.97 9.18 14.63
C GLY A 174 -12.95 10.42 13.76
N GLY A 175 -13.11 11.59 14.40
CA GLY A 175 -12.93 12.88 13.76
C GLY A 175 -11.46 13.30 13.63
N ILE A 176 -11.19 14.26 12.74
CA ILE A 176 -9.85 14.81 12.51
C ILE A 176 -9.91 16.33 12.52
N ARG A 177 -9.18 16.93 13.46
CA ARG A 177 -8.80 18.33 13.42
C ARG A 177 -7.39 18.48 12.84
N PHE A 178 -7.26 19.22 11.75
CA PHE A 178 -6.01 19.36 11.01
C PHE A 178 -5.62 20.84 10.87
N ASP A 179 -4.74 21.30 11.76
CA ASP A 179 -4.17 22.65 11.82
C ASP A 179 -2.71 22.66 11.29
N GLY A 180 -2.33 21.66 10.49
CA GLY A 180 -1.02 21.54 9.81
C GLY A 180 -1.16 21.56 8.28
N LEU A 181 -0.21 20.99 7.53
CA LEU A 181 -0.29 20.86 6.07
C LEU A 181 -0.41 19.38 5.63
N ALA A 182 -1.41 19.10 4.77
CA ALA A 182 -1.66 17.77 4.21
C ALA A 182 -1.50 17.75 2.68
N HIS A 183 -0.56 16.94 2.20
CA HIS A 183 -0.26 16.79 0.77
C HIS A 183 -1.10 15.72 0.07
N ASN A 184 -1.88 14.94 0.81
CA ASN A 184 -2.71 13.86 0.29
C ASN A 184 -4.11 13.86 0.93
N LEU A 185 -4.97 12.96 0.47
CA LEU A 185 -6.36 12.89 0.90
C LEU A 185 -6.45 12.57 2.41
N ILE A 186 -7.20 13.41 3.13
CA ILE A 186 -7.53 13.20 4.55
C ILE A 186 -8.98 12.71 4.64
N THR A 187 -9.20 11.60 5.35
CA THR A 187 -10.52 10.96 5.41
C THR A 187 -10.96 10.64 6.83
N SER A 188 -12.26 10.72 7.08
CA SER A 188 -12.85 10.34 8.36
C SER A 188 -14.09 9.48 8.16
N ALA A 189 -14.32 8.52 9.05
CA ALA A 189 -15.56 7.76 9.09
C ALA A 189 -16.76 8.55 9.63
N ARG A 190 -16.51 9.67 10.31
CA ARG A 190 -17.54 10.52 10.90
C ARG A 190 -18.00 11.57 9.90
N THR A 191 -19.30 11.85 9.87
CA THR A 191 -19.82 13.04 9.16
C THR A 191 -19.52 14.32 9.94
N SER A 192 -19.73 14.25 11.26
CA SER A 192 -19.44 15.31 12.24
C SER A 192 -19.15 14.66 13.60
N TYR A 193 -18.46 15.37 14.48
CA TYR A 193 -18.11 14.90 15.83
C TYR A 193 -17.90 16.08 16.78
N ASP A 194 -17.81 15.81 18.07
CA ASP A 194 -17.44 16.79 19.11
C ASP A 194 -15.91 16.78 19.25
N ASP A 195 -15.20 17.79 18.73
CA ASP A 195 -13.74 17.89 18.85
C ASP A 195 -13.32 17.93 20.34
N PRO A 196 -12.59 16.92 20.86
CA PRO A 196 -12.17 16.91 22.25
C PRO A 196 -11.28 18.10 22.66
N ASP A 197 -10.69 18.81 21.69
CA ASP A 197 -9.87 20.01 21.94
C ASP A 197 -10.59 21.33 21.64
N HIS A 198 -11.90 21.29 21.45
CA HIS A 198 -12.74 22.46 21.31
C HIS A 198 -13.98 22.31 22.20
N SER A 199 -14.60 23.44 22.54
CA SER A 199 -15.83 23.46 23.32
C SER A 199 -16.91 24.08 22.46
N GLY A 200 -18.04 23.40 22.29
CA GLY A 200 -19.17 23.98 21.58
C GLY A 200 -20.00 22.97 20.83
N ALA A 201 -20.34 23.32 19.58
CA ALA A 201 -21.12 22.47 18.71
C ALA A 201 -20.20 21.64 17.81
N ASN A 202 -20.69 20.48 17.38
CA ASN A 202 -19.96 19.54 16.55
C ASN A 202 -19.35 20.19 15.31
N GLU A 203 -18.15 19.75 14.96
CA GLU A 203 -17.42 20.09 13.75
C GLU A 203 -17.53 18.98 12.69
N PHE A 204 -17.09 19.27 11.46
CA PHE A 204 -17.00 18.26 10.41
C PHE A 204 -16.05 17.12 10.79
N GLY A 205 -16.31 15.91 10.27
CA GLY A 205 -15.44 14.75 10.47
C GLY A 205 -13.98 14.99 10.09
N VAL A 206 -13.72 15.88 9.13
CA VAL A 206 -12.39 16.48 8.91
C VAL A 206 -12.53 18.00 8.84
N HIS A 207 -11.94 18.71 9.78
CA HIS A 207 -11.97 20.18 9.85
C HIS A 207 -10.62 20.78 10.23
N THR A 208 -10.51 22.10 10.11
CA THR A 208 -9.35 22.87 10.55
C THR A 208 -9.77 24.13 11.29
N HIS A 209 -9.01 24.48 12.31
CA HIS A 209 -9.12 25.77 12.99
C HIS A 209 -8.11 26.79 12.48
N ASP A 210 -7.23 26.40 11.55
CA ASP A 210 -6.34 27.36 10.91
C ASP A 210 -7.12 28.36 10.06
N ALA A 211 -6.73 29.63 10.17
CA ALA A 211 -7.55 30.75 9.75
C ALA A 211 -7.68 30.80 8.21
N PRO A 212 -8.91 31.00 7.67
CA PRO A 212 -10.18 31.13 8.39
C PRO A 212 -10.69 29.77 8.89
N THR A 213 -11.04 29.67 10.17
CA THR A 213 -11.63 28.45 10.75
C THR A 213 -12.81 27.95 9.94
N ASP A 214 -12.92 26.64 9.77
CA ASP A 214 -14.06 26.05 9.08
C ASP A 214 -15.39 26.43 9.76
N PRO A 215 -16.48 26.61 8.99
CA PRO A 215 -17.81 26.75 9.56
C PRO A 215 -18.25 25.45 10.24
N LEU A 216 -19.31 25.52 11.05
CA LEU A 216 -19.88 24.35 11.69
C LEU A 216 -20.96 23.69 10.80
N PRO A 217 -21.10 22.35 10.82
CA PRO A 217 -22.28 21.65 10.32
C PRO A 217 -23.59 22.29 10.83
N PRO A 218 -24.66 22.33 10.00
CA PRO A 218 -24.83 21.66 8.71
C PRO A 218 -24.40 22.51 7.51
N ALA A 219 -23.58 23.55 7.69
CA ALA A 219 -23.03 24.30 6.56
C ALA A 219 -22.27 23.36 5.60
N ALA A 220 -22.11 23.77 4.34
CA ALA A 220 -21.25 23.03 3.43
C ALA A 220 -19.78 23.19 3.86
N ALA A 221 -19.05 22.09 3.90
CA ALA A 221 -17.61 22.13 4.17
C ALA A 221 -16.90 22.87 3.03
N PRO A 222 -16.14 23.94 3.31
CA PRO A 222 -15.43 24.68 2.27
C PRO A 222 -14.26 23.85 1.70
N ASN A 223 -13.87 24.15 0.47
CA ASN A 223 -12.62 23.65 -0.08
C ASN A 223 -11.45 24.43 0.54
N ARG A 224 -10.65 23.75 1.35
CA ARG A 224 -9.48 24.30 2.04
C ARG A 224 -8.19 23.73 1.45
N THR A 225 -7.91 24.01 0.18
CA THR A 225 -6.72 23.49 -0.54
C THR A 225 -5.40 24.06 -0.03
N ASP A 226 -5.46 25.11 0.77
CA ASP A 226 -4.37 25.68 1.56
C ASP A 226 -3.88 24.73 2.66
N ILE A 227 -4.77 23.89 3.21
CA ILE A 227 -4.46 22.89 4.25
C ILE A 227 -4.51 21.47 3.69
N PHE A 228 -5.56 21.16 2.93
CA PHE A 228 -5.83 19.85 2.32
C PHE A 228 -5.56 19.92 0.82
N MET A 229 -4.29 19.84 0.41
CA MET A 229 -3.88 20.06 -0.98
C MET A 229 -4.54 19.09 -1.97
N ALA A 230 -4.75 17.83 -1.55
CA ALA A 230 -5.47 16.81 -2.32
C ALA A 230 -6.93 16.64 -1.89
N GLY A 231 -7.42 17.50 -1.00
CA GLY A 231 -8.79 17.49 -0.49
C GLY A 231 -9.01 16.64 0.76
N ARG A 232 -10.27 16.60 1.19
CA ARG A 232 -10.76 15.87 2.35
C ARG A 232 -12.08 15.17 2.01
N GLN A 233 -12.31 13.99 2.56
CA GLN A 233 -13.53 13.22 2.32
C GLN A 233 -14.10 12.63 3.61
N PHE A 234 -15.37 12.91 3.88
CA PHE A 234 -16.08 12.41 5.04
C PHE A 234 -17.60 12.52 4.83
N PRO A 235 -18.41 11.59 5.34
CA PRO A 235 -17.97 10.31 5.90
C PRO A 235 -17.47 9.36 4.80
N VAL A 236 -16.55 8.47 5.16
CA VAL A 236 -16.19 7.27 4.37
C VAL A 236 -16.33 6.01 5.25
N PRO A 237 -16.30 4.79 4.70
CA PRO A 237 -16.29 3.58 5.54
C PRO A 237 -15.11 3.56 6.51
N ALA A 238 -15.34 3.05 7.71
CA ALA A 238 -14.30 2.85 8.73
C ALA A 238 -13.28 1.77 8.29
N VAL A 239 -12.03 1.95 8.70
CA VAL A 239 -10.97 0.92 8.58
C VAL A 239 -11.10 -0.05 9.75
N ASP A 240 -10.98 -1.35 9.48
CA ASP A 240 -11.03 -2.38 10.51
C ASP A 240 -9.69 -2.50 11.26
N PHE A 241 -9.74 -2.48 12.60
CA PHE A 241 -8.61 -2.68 13.51
C PHE A 241 -8.63 -4.05 14.20
N THR A 242 -9.67 -4.86 13.97
CA THR A 242 -9.90 -6.13 14.69
C THR A 242 -8.89 -7.22 14.30
N GLY A 243 -8.40 -7.20 13.05
CA GLY A 243 -7.44 -8.18 12.52
C GLY A 243 -6.08 -8.24 13.25
N ILE A 244 -5.64 -7.12 13.84
CA ILE A 244 -4.31 -6.98 14.48
C ILE A 244 -4.09 -7.99 15.63
N ILE A 245 -5.16 -8.50 16.26
CA ILE A 245 -5.09 -9.49 17.35
C ILE A 245 -4.53 -10.83 16.87
N ASN A 246 -5.05 -11.35 15.75
CA ASN A 246 -4.65 -12.66 15.22
C ASN A 246 -3.18 -12.63 14.78
N ASP A 247 -2.76 -11.50 14.21
CA ASP A 247 -1.41 -11.33 13.68
C ASP A 247 -0.33 -11.40 14.78
N LEU A 248 -0.55 -10.86 15.99
CA LEU A 248 0.47 -10.90 17.06
C LEU A 248 0.73 -12.32 17.59
N ALA A 249 -0.29 -13.17 17.65
CA ALA A 249 -0.13 -14.56 18.05
C ALA A 249 0.64 -15.37 16.99
N ASP A 250 0.33 -15.13 15.72
CA ASP A 250 1.03 -15.76 14.59
C ASP A 250 2.49 -15.31 14.51
N ILE A 251 2.76 -14.02 14.71
CA ILE A 251 4.12 -13.47 14.81
C ILE A 251 4.90 -14.17 15.94
N LYS A 252 4.28 -14.38 17.12
CA LYS A 252 4.92 -15.12 18.23
C LYS A 252 5.27 -16.55 17.81
N THR A 253 4.33 -17.29 17.21
CA THR A 253 4.56 -18.67 16.76
C THR A 253 5.67 -18.74 15.70
N GLN A 254 5.71 -17.80 14.74
CA GLN A 254 6.77 -17.73 13.73
C GLN A 254 8.13 -17.38 14.35
N ALA A 255 8.18 -16.45 15.31
CA ALA A 255 9.39 -16.10 16.03
C ALA A 255 9.94 -17.30 16.83
N GLN A 256 9.06 -18.09 17.46
CA GLN A 256 9.45 -19.32 18.16
C GLN A 256 10.05 -20.35 17.20
N ALA A 257 9.47 -20.51 16.01
CA ALA A 257 9.96 -21.43 14.99
C ALA A 257 11.29 -20.98 14.35
N SER A 258 11.59 -19.68 14.35
CA SER A 258 12.75 -19.08 13.67
C SER A 258 13.87 -18.61 14.60
N ASN A 259 13.82 -18.94 15.90
CA ASN A 259 14.77 -18.48 16.92
C ASN A 259 14.83 -16.95 17.08
N GLY A 260 13.71 -16.28 16.81
CA GLY A 260 13.49 -14.84 17.03
C GLY A 260 12.68 -14.51 18.28
N TYR A 261 12.38 -15.51 19.12
CA TYR A 261 11.54 -15.35 20.30
C TYR A 261 12.35 -15.08 21.57
N TYR A 262 11.93 -14.07 22.33
CA TYR A 262 12.48 -13.70 23.62
C TYR A 262 11.39 -13.67 24.68
N SER A 263 11.51 -14.58 25.66
CA SER A 263 10.64 -14.61 26.85
C SER A 263 10.86 -13.38 27.74
N SER A 264 10.17 -13.31 28.89
CA SER A 264 10.44 -12.23 29.86
C SER A 264 11.93 -12.16 30.24
N SER A 265 12.42 -10.93 30.27
CA SER A 265 13.79 -10.53 30.63
C SER A 265 14.13 -10.72 32.10
N GLY A 266 13.13 -10.86 32.97
CA GLY A 266 13.29 -10.78 34.43
C GLY A 266 13.62 -9.37 34.95
N ALA A 267 13.50 -8.33 34.11
CA ALA A 267 13.76 -6.94 34.44
C ALA A 267 12.68 -6.04 33.79
N LEU A 268 13.06 -4.87 33.26
CA LEU A 268 12.12 -3.93 32.62
C LEU A 268 11.85 -4.26 31.15
N GLY A 269 12.73 -5.02 30.52
CA GLY A 269 12.60 -5.48 29.14
C GLY A 269 13.92 -5.53 28.40
N TYR A 270 13.85 -5.31 27.08
CA TYR A 270 14.99 -5.46 26.18
C TYR A 270 15.30 -4.17 25.42
N HIS A 271 16.55 -3.98 25.06
CA HIS A 271 17.00 -2.97 24.12
C HIS A 271 17.64 -3.66 22.93
N VAL A 272 17.11 -3.37 21.73
CA VAL A 272 17.57 -3.90 20.46
C VAL A 272 18.19 -2.76 19.67
N THR A 273 19.49 -2.86 19.40
CA THR A 273 20.17 -1.94 18.48
C THR A 273 20.40 -2.64 17.15
N LEU A 274 19.72 -2.18 16.11
CA LEU A 274 19.83 -2.70 14.74
C LEU A 274 21.16 -2.29 14.11
N GLN A 275 21.79 -3.21 13.38
CA GLN A 275 23.07 -2.98 12.71
C GLN A 275 22.92 -3.12 11.19
N SER A 276 23.81 -2.45 10.46
CA SER A 276 23.78 -2.34 9.00
C SER A 276 24.14 -3.64 8.26
N ASN A 277 24.52 -4.70 8.97
CA ASN A 277 25.00 -5.99 8.45
C ASN A 277 24.04 -7.15 8.78
N ASP A 278 22.73 -6.84 8.83
CA ASP A 278 21.64 -7.78 9.13
C ASP A 278 21.79 -8.53 10.47
N THR A 279 22.35 -7.83 11.46
CA THR A 279 22.47 -8.28 12.85
C THR A 279 21.89 -7.23 13.80
N TYR A 280 21.67 -7.62 15.06
CA TYR A 280 21.30 -6.71 16.13
C TYR A 280 22.03 -7.04 17.42
N ILE A 281 22.27 -6.01 18.22
CA ILE A 281 22.77 -6.16 19.59
C ILE A 281 21.56 -6.22 20.51
N LEU A 282 21.50 -7.26 21.34
CA LEU A 282 20.48 -7.42 22.35
C LEU A 282 21.04 -7.09 23.73
N LYS A 283 20.35 -6.22 24.46
CA LYS A 283 20.64 -5.91 25.87
C LYS A 283 19.38 -6.08 26.71
N ARG A 284 19.53 -6.48 27.96
CA ARG A 284 18.49 -6.38 28.98
C ARG A 284 18.50 -4.97 29.58
N VAL A 285 17.32 -4.38 29.77
CA VAL A 285 17.14 -3.08 30.44
C VAL A 285 16.83 -3.32 31.92
N ASN A 286 17.72 -2.86 32.80
CA ASN A 286 17.62 -3.06 34.24
C ASN A 286 17.02 -1.84 34.96
N SER A 287 17.21 -0.63 34.42
CA SER A 287 16.66 0.59 35.01
C SER A 287 16.34 1.66 33.97
N LEU A 288 15.35 2.50 34.29
CA LEU A 288 15.05 3.73 33.56
C LEU A 288 15.66 4.93 34.28
N GLN A 289 15.85 6.01 33.53
CA GLN A 289 16.14 7.31 34.10
C GLN A 289 14.97 7.72 35.01
N SER A 290 15.26 8.05 36.27
CA SER A 290 14.26 8.58 37.17
C SER A 290 13.77 9.96 36.68
N PRO A 291 12.48 10.27 36.80
CA PRO A 291 11.98 11.59 36.45
C PRO A 291 12.70 12.66 37.29
N PRO A 292 13.06 13.82 36.70
CA PRO A 292 13.61 14.94 37.45
C PRO A 292 12.70 15.37 38.61
N GLN A 293 13.26 16.08 39.58
CA GLN A 293 12.48 16.61 40.70
C GLN A 293 11.32 17.47 40.15
N TRP A 294 10.09 17.20 40.61
CA TRP A 294 8.85 17.86 40.16
C TRP A 294 8.37 17.52 38.74
N CYS A 295 9.04 16.61 38.03
CA CYS A 295 8.51 16.03 36.79
C CYS A 295 7.44 14.99 37.16
N THR A 296 6.18 15.35 36.96
CA THR A 296 5.02 14.55 37.40
C THR A 296 4.03 14.39 36.26
N ASN A 297 3.16 13.38 36.38
CA ASN A 297 2.10 13.10 35.43
C ASN A 297 0.92 14.09 35.59
N GLN A 298 1.09 15.32 35.11
CA GLN A 298 0.12 16.40 35.29
C GLN A 298 -1.23 16.12 34.61
N LEU A 299 -1.23 15.43 33.48
CA LEU A 299 -2.43 15.09 32.72
C LEU A 299 -3.04 13.74 33.12
N GLY A 300 -2.51 13.05 34.14
CA GLY A 300 -3.03 11.76 34.58
C GLY A 300 -2.98 10.66 33.53
N GLN A 301 -2.02 10.72 32.59
CA GLN A 301 -1.90 9.77 31.49
C GLN A 301 -1.53 8.37 32.00
N SER A 302 -2.31 7.36 31.63
CA SER A 302 -2.01 5.97 31.99
C SER A 302 -0.65 5.53 31.41
N GLY A 303 0.16 4.82 32.21
CA GLY A 303 1.48 4.36 31.78
C GLY A 303 2.55 5.47 31.65
N TRP A 304 2.29 6.66 32.17
CA TRP A 304 3.25 7.77 32.15
C TRP A 304 4.56 7.39 32.86
N GLY A 305 5.67 7.80 32.26
CA GLY A 305 7.02 7.62 32.78
C GLY A 305 8.03 8.32 31.89
N THR A 306 9.32 8.28 32.25
CA THR A 306 10.38 8.85 31.40
C THR A 306 10.59 8.02 30.13
N TRP A 307 10.40 6.70 30.20
CA TRP A 307 10.65 5.76 29.10
C TRP A 307 12.07 5.89 28.50
N SER A 308 13.00 6.44 29.25
CA SER A 308 14.41 6.59 28.87
C SER A 308 15.25 5.63 29.66
N ILE A 309 16.14 4.90 28.99
CA ILE A 309 17.05 3.95 29.63
C ILE A 309 17.98 4.72 30.59
N GLY A 310 18.26 4.15 31.76
CA GLY A 310 19.20 4.77 32.71
C GLY A 310 20.60 4.93 32.12
N THR A 311 21.35 5.93 32.59
CA THR A 311 22.70 6.24 32.10
C THR A 311 23.82 5.56 32.89
N GLY A 312 23.51 4.92 34.02
CA GLY A 312 24.50 4.20 34.83
C GLY A 312 25.00 2.94 34.15
N GLY A 313 26.24 2.52 34.43
CA GLY A 313 26.85 1.33 33.82
C GLY A 313 26.12 -0.01 34.08
N SER A 314 25.21 -0.04 35.07
CA SER A 314 24.34 -1.19 35.38
C SER A 314 22.93 -1.07 34.79
N ALA A 315 22.59 0.03 34.10
CA ALA A 315 21.26 0.26 33.55
C ALA A 315 20.93 -0.73 32.43
N GLN A 316 21.94 -1.28 31.76
CA GLN A 316 21.79 -2.31 30.74
C GLN A 316 22.79 -3.45 30.93
N THR A 317 22.42 -4.64 30.48
CA THR A 317 23.31 -5.81 30.42
C THR A 317 23.29 -6.38 29.02
N THR A 318 24.41 -6.37 28.31
CA THR A 318 24.52 -6.95 26.97
C THR A 318 24.36 -8.47 27.02
N LEU A 319 23.45 -9.00 26.20
CA LEU A 319 23.17 -10.42 26.07
C LEU A 319 23.87 -11.05 24.86
N GLY A 320 24.17 -10.24 23.84
CA GLY A 320 24.97 -10.67 22.70
C GLY A 320 24.64 -9.89 21.42
N THR A 321 25.31 -10.28 20.35
CA THR A 321 24.96 -9.87 18.98
C THR A 321 24.40 -11.09 18.26
N HIS A 322 23.27 -10.92 17.59
CA HIS A 322 22.54 -11.99 16.93
C HIS A 322 22.24 -11.61 15.47
N PRO A 323 22.27 -12.56 14.53
CA PRO A 323 21.76 -12.33 13.18
C PRO A 323 20.24 -12.18 13.18
N PHE A 324 19.69 -11.54 12.16
CA PHE A 324 18.25 -11.57 11.94
C PHE A 324 17.75 -13.03 11.77
N PRO A 325 16.60 -13.39 12.37
CA PRO A 325 15.99 -14.71 12.22
C PRO A 325 15.67 -15.05 10.76
N SER A 326 15.59 -16.33 10.41
CA SER A 326 15.28 -16.76 9.04
C SER A 326 13.88 -16.32 8.55
N ALA A 327 12.92 -16.18 9.46
CA ALA A 327 11.59 -15.63 9.16
C ALA A 327 11.57 -14.09 9.13
N ASN A 328 12.68 -13.44 9.51
CA ASN A 328 12.77 -12.00 9.75
C ASN A 328 11.68 -11.47 10.70
N VAL A 329 11.41 -12.23 11.76
CA VAL A 329 10.45 -11.87 12.79
C VAL A 329 11.11 -12.01 14.17
N LEU A 330 11.05 -10.94 14.96
CA LEU A 330 11.44 -10.92 16.36
C LEU A 330 10.21 -10.69 17.23
N PHE A 331 10.07 -11.45 18.32
CA PHE A 331 8.99 -11.30 19.27
C PHE A 331 9.51 -11.24 20.69
N PHE A 332 9.10 -10.21 21.43
CA PHE A 332 9.52 -9.96 22.82
C PHE A 332 8.33 -9.96 23.77
N GLU A 333 8.41 -10.78 24.82
CA GLU A 333 7.43 -10.79 25.91
C GLU A 333 7.67 -9.74 26.98
N ASP A 334 8.32 -8.60 26.69
CA ASP A 334 8.47 -7.49 27.63
C ASP A 334 8.49 -6.15 26.86
N HIS A 335 8.57 -5.02 27.58
CA HIS A 335 8.81 -3.73 26.96
C HIS A 335 10.12 -3.73 26.16
N LEU A 336 10.15 -2.93 25.12
CA LEU A 336 11.24 -2.94 24.16
C LEU A 336 11.70 -1.52 23.87
N TRP A 337 13.01 -1.31 23.82
CA TRP A 337 13.65 -0.12 23.30
C TRP A 337 14.33 -0.48 21.99
N ILE A 338 14.20 0.38 20.97
CA ILE A 338 14.77 0.12 19.65
C ILE A 338 15.46 1.38 19.13
N ASP A 339 16.63 1.18 18.54
CA ASP A 339 17.37 2.17 17.72
C ASP A 339 18.26 1.46 16.70
N GLY A 340 18.87 2.22 15.80
CA GLY A 340 19.93 1.75 14.91
C GLY A 340 19.60 1.90 13.43
N GLN A 341 20.18 1.04 12.61
CA GLN A 341 20.08 1.14 11.15
C GLN A 341 19.77 -0.22 10.52
N ILE A 342 18.97 -0.21 9.46
CA ILE A 342 18.66 -1.38 8.62
C ILE A 342 19.04 -1.08 7.16
N SER A 343 19.74 -2.02 6.52
CA SER A 343 20.32 -1.76 5.18
C SER A 343 19.65 -2.51 4.04
N SER A 344 19.40 -3.80 4.21
CA SER A 344 18.99 -4.69 3.11
C SER A 344 17.97 -5.75 3.54
N ALA A 345 17.38 -5.57 4.71
CA ALA A 345 16.48 -6.54 5.31
C ALA A 345 15.06 -5.98 5.47
N ARG A 346 14.09 -6.89 5.41
CA ARG A 346 12.70 -6.65 5.76
C ARG A 346 12.42 -7.38 7.06
N LEU A 347 12.25 -6.66 8.17
CA LEU A 347 12.19 -7.20 9.53
C LEU A 347 10.91 -6.75 10.23
N THR A 348 10.27 -7.64 10.99
CA THR A 348 9.17 -7.30 11.89
C THR A 348 9.58 -7.58 13.32
N ILE A 349 9.38 -6.60 14.20
CA ILE A 349 9.65 -6.69 15.62
C ILE A 349 8.38 -6.40 16.39
N ALA A 350 7.91 -7.39 17.14
CA ALA A 350 6.71 -7.29 17.94
C ALA A 350 7.01 -7.39 19.43
N SER A 351 6.18 -6.73 20.22
CA SER A 351 6.20 -6.79 21.68
C SER A 351 4.79 -7.09 22.20
N GLY A 352 4.64 -8.21 22.93
CA GLY A 352 3.37 -8.60 23.53
C GLY A 352 3.47 -9.75 24.53
N LYS A 353 2.49 -9.85 25.45
CA LYS A 353 2.32 -10.98 26.39
C LYS A 353 1.02 -11.73 26.10
N PHE A 354 1.06 -13.05 26.26
CA PHE A 354 -0.09 -13.95 26.09
C PHE A 354 -0.27 -14.86 27.32
N PRO A 355 -1.52 -15.15 27.74
CA PRO A 355 -2.79 -14.60 27.22
C PRO A 355 -2.87 -13.08 27.42
N GLU A 356 -3.58 -12.38 26.52
CA GLU A 356 -3.63 -10.91 26.59
C GLU A 356 -4.28 -10.44 27.89
N ASN A 357 -3.65 -9.49 28.55
CA ASN A 357 -4.19 -8.80 29.71
C ASN A 357 -3.79 -7.32 29.64
N PRO A 358 -4.76 -6.38 29.64
CA PRO A 358 -4.49 -4.95 29.59
C PRO A 358 -3.45 -4.44 30.60
N SER A 359 -3.36 -5.06 31.78
CA SER A 359 -2.40 -4.67 32.83
C SER A 359 -0.96 -5.09 32.54
N THR A 360 -0.74 -6.03 31.62
CA THR A 360 0.57 -6.55 31.24
C THR A 360 0.95 -6.25 29.80
N ASN A 361 0.12 -5.51 29.06
CA ASN A 361 0.40 -5.15 27.68
C ASN A 361 1.73 -4.38 27.59
N THR A 362 2.61 -4.86 26.72
CA THR A 362 3.94 -4.29 26.57
C THR A 362 3.95 -3.15 25.54
N SER A 363 5.03 -2.37 25.52
CA SER A 363 5.18 -1.17 24.69
C SER A 363 6.56 -1.16 24.05
N ILE A 364 6.66 -0.55 22.87
CA ILE A 364 7.94 -0.27 22.21
C ILE A 364 8.28 1.21 22.46
N THR A 365 9.55 1.52 22.67
CA THR A 365 10.03 2.90 22.86
C THR A 365 11.20 3.18 21.94
N ILE A 366 11.18 4.35 21.29
CA ILE A 366 12.20 4.79 20.34
C ILE A 366 12.71 6.14 20.83
N ASN A 367 13.96 6.17 21.29
CA ASN A 367 14.58 7.39 21.83
C ASN A 367 15.70 7.93 20.93
N ASN A 368 16.24 7.10 20.05
CA ASN A 368 17.24 7.47 19.07
C ASN A 368 16.78 7.03 17.69
N ASP A 369 17.47 7.53 16.68
CA ASP A 369 17.22 7.27 15.27
C ASP A 369 17.08 5.78 14.93
N ILE A 370 16.11 5.52 14.04
CA ILE A 370 15.96 4.30 13.26
C ILE A 370 16.01 4.70 11.79
N ILE A 371 17.06 4.29 11.07
CA ILE A 371 17.33 4.77 9.71
C ILE A 371 17.39 3.61 8.71
N TYR A 372 16.80 3.81 7.53
CA TYR A 372 17.01 2.93 6.37
C TYR A 372 18.23 3.39 5.57
N SER A 373 19.08 2.47 5.12
CA SER A 373 20.17 2.85 4.21
C SER A 373 19.69 3.19 2.80
N ALA A 374 18.51 2.74 2.41
CA ALA A 374 17.89 2.98 1.11
C ALA A 374 16.36 3.08 1.23
N TYR A 375 15.74 3.91 0.39
CA TYR A 375 14.30 4.18 0.36
C TYR A 375 13.63 3.60 -0.90
N ASP A 376 14.13 2.45 -1.38
CA ASP A 376 13.67 1.75 -2.58
C ASP A 376 12.83 0.49 -2.27
N GLY A 377 12.51 0.26 -0.99
CA GLY A 377 11.77 -0.91 -0.51
C GLY A 377 12.63 -2.14 -0.22
N SER A 378 13.95 -2.07 -0.38
CA SER A 378 14.87 -3.14 0.01
C SER A 378 15.04 -3.27 1.54
N ALA A 379 14.92 -2.15 2.26
CA ALA A 379 14.93 -2.09 3.71
C ALA A 379 13.53 -1.73 4.24
N VAL A 380 12.96 -2.56 5.11
CA VAL A 380 11.63 -2.35 5.70
C VAL A 380 11.63 -2.82 7.15
N LEU A 381 11.13 -2.01 8.07
CA LEU A 381 10.97 -2.35 9.48
C LEU A 381 9.52 -2.19 9.91
N GLY A 382 8.92 -3.25 10.43
CA GLY A 382 7.62 -3.22 11.11
C GLY A 382 7.79 -3.28 12.63
N LEU A 383 7.23 -2.33 13.37
CA LEU A 383 7.22 -2.32 14.82
C LEU A 383 5.78 -2.42 15.33
N ILE A 384 5.48 -3.50 16.05
CA ILE A 384 4.11 -3.80 16.50
C ILE A 384 4.10 -3.96 18.03
N ALA A 385 3.38 -3.08 18.72
CA ALA A 385 3.25 -3.11 20.17
C ALA A 385 1.80 -3.40 20.59
N GLN A 386 1.62 -4.25 21.62
CA GLN A 386 0.31 -4.45 22.22
C GLN A 386 -0.30 -3.16 22.80
N ASN A 387 0.50 -2.33 23.48
CA ASN A 387 0.02 -1.09 24.09
C ASN A 387 0.44 0.14 23.28
N ASN A 388 1.58 0.75 23.59
CA ASN A 388 2.01 2.01 22.98
C ASN A 388 3.31 1.85 22.19
N ILE A 389 3.50 2.73 21.22
CA ILE A 389 4.82 3.06 20.67
C ILE A 389 5.17 4.45 21.18
N ASN A 390 6.15 4.53 22.08
CA ASN A 390 6.51 5.73 22.80
C ASN A 390 7.76 6.39 22.22
N VAL A 391 7.83 7.71 22.29
CA VAL A 391 9.08 8.45 22.33
C VAL A 391 9.25 8.97 23.77
N GLY A 392 10.35 8.61 24.42
CA GLY A 392 10.61 8.92 25.82
C GLY A 392 11.07 10.37 26.05
N LEU A 393 11.19 10.74 27.33
CA LEU A 393 11.63 12.06 27.77
C LEU A 393 13.00 12.43 27.19
N SER A 394 14.02 11.61 27.46
CA SER A 394 15.39 11.77 26.97
C SER A 394 15.58 11.14 25.59
N SER A 395 14.74 11.55 24.63
CA SER A 395 14.89 11.27 23.21
C SER A 395 15.78 12.30 22.51
N GLU A 396 16.27 11.99 21.32
CA GLU A 396 17.02 12.92 20.46
C GLU A 396 16.21 14.18 20.12
N ASN A 397 16.92 15.31 20.01
CA ASN A 397 16.32 16.61 19.71
C ASN A 397 15.69 16.67 18.31
N ASP A 398 16.37 16.02 17.38
CA ASP A 398 15.96 15.80 16.00
C ASP A 398 16.02 14.30 15.80
N ILE A 399 14.86 13.64 15.82
CA ILE A 399 14.76 12.17 15.74
C ILE A 399 14.14 11.77 14.41
N ARG A 400 14.67 10.72 13.80
CA ARG A 400 14.17 10.09 12.60
C ARG A 400 13.78 8.64 12.87
N ILE A 401 12.56 8.28 12.50
CA ILE A 401 12.05 6.92 12.66
C ILE A 401 11.55 6.43 11.30
N ASP A 402 12.36 5.60 10.67
CA ASP A 402 12.02 4.88 9.45
C ASP A 402 11.41 3.52 9.83
N ALA A 403 10.08 3.44 9.90
CA ALA A 403 9.35 2.22 10.28
C ALA A 403 7.84 2.29 10.01
N ALA A 404 7.24 1.13 9.76
CA ALA A 404 5.81 0.92 9.88
C ALA A 404 5.45 0.64 11.36
N LEU A 405 4.82 1.60 12.03
CA LEU A 405 4.51 1.58 13.46
C LEU A 405 3.05 1.17 13.68
N VAL A 406 2.81 0.19 14.56
CA VAL A 406 1.47 -0.27 14.94
C VAL A 406 1.33 -0.34 16.47
N ALA A 407 0.44 0.48 17.03
CA ALA A 407 0.01 0.40 18.42
C ALA A 407 -1.40 -0.19 18.47
N LYS A 408 -1.48 -1.48 18.84
CA LYS A 408 -2.72 -2.27 18.79
C LYS A 408 -3.83 -1.73 19.69
N ASN A 409 -3.53 -1.50 20.97
CA ASN A 409 -4.54 -1.06 21.94
C ASN A 409 -4.36 0.40 22.36
N GLY A 410 -3.14 0.92 22.32
CA GLY A 410 -2.77 2.24 22.80
C GLY A 410 -2.44 3.22 21.67
N ARG A 411 -1.48 4.11 21.93
CA ARG A 411 -1.11 5.20 21.03
C ARG A 411 0.30 5.09 20.49
N ILE A 412 0.52 5.74 19.35
CA ILE A 412 1.84 6.14 18.90
C ILE A 412 2.08 7.59 19.32
N GLY A 413 3.10 7.88 20.11
CA GLY A 413 3.34 9.25 20.53
C GLY A 413 4.29 9.45 21.70
N ARG A 414 4.25 10.65 22.26
CA ARG A 414 5.06 11.11 23.39
C ARG A 414 4.13 11.42 24.56
N TYR A 415 4.55 11.05 25.78
CA TYR A 415 3.85 11.53 26.98
C TYR A 415 4.03 13.05 27.15
N TYR A 416 3.12 13.64 27.89
CA TYR A 416 3.25 15.03 28.29
C TYR A 416 4.37 15.20 29.29
N TYR A 417 5.27 16.13 28.99
CA TYR A 417 6.33 16.52 29.91
C TYR A 417 6.28 18.04 30.05
N TRP A 418 6.15 18.50 31.29
CA TRP A 418 6.13 19.93 31.60
C TRP A 418 7.55 20.49 31.68
N THR A 419 7.67 21.81 31.81
CA THR A 419 8.94 22.53 31.99
C THR A 419 9.77 22.03 33.19
N THR A 420 9.13 21.42 34.19
CA THR A 420 9.79 20.80 35.36
C THR A 420 10.49 19.48 35.03
N CYS A 421 10.28 18.91 33.85
CA CYS A 421 10.96 17.70 33.37
C CYS A 421 12.35 17.95 32.77
N GLY A 422 12.97 19.07 33.10
CA GLY A 422 14.27 19.50 32.58
C GLY A 422 14.16 20.13 31.20
N SER A 423 15.26 20.23 30.45
CA SER A 423 15.26 20.75 29.07
C SER A 423 14.63 19.79 28.07
N SER A 424 14.43 18.52 28.47
CA SER A 424 14.00 17.47 27.56
C SER A 424 12.52 17.49 27.18
N TYR A 425 11.72 18.32 27.83
CA TYR A 425 10.29 18.45 27.59
C TYR A 425 9.94 19.05 26.22
N ILE A 426 10.85 19.82 25.62
CA ILE A 426 10.77 20.37 24.26
C ILE A 426 11.80 19.67 23.37
N ARG A 427 11.42 19.45 22.12
CA ARG A 427 12.26 18.88 21.06
C ARG A 427 12.03 19.64 19.75
N SER A 428 13.04 19.65 18.89
CA SER A 428 13.00 20.37 17.63
C SER A 428 12.16 19.65 16.59
N GLN A 429 12.56 18.44 16.16
CA GLN A 429 11.94 17.76 15.03
C GLN A 429 11.78 16.26 15.24
N ILE A 430 10.65 15.72 14.80
CA ILE A 430 10.46 14.30 14.55
C ILE A 430 10.14 14.07 13.08
N THR A 431 10.92 13.22 12.43
CA THR A 431 10.69 12.75 11.05
C THR A 431 10.28 11.29 11.10
N LEU A 432 9.11 10.99 10.54
CA LEU A 432 8.58 9.64 10.44
C LEU A 432 8.53 9.27 8.96
N TRP A 433 9.17 8.16 8.59
CA TRP A 433 9.08 7.59 7.25
C TRP A 433 8.50 6.18 7.35
N GLY A 434 7.30 5.97 6.82
CA GLY A 434 6.62 4.68 6.94
C GLY A 434 5.12 4.82 7.07
N MET A 435 4.53 4.15 8.06
CA MET A 435 3.10 4.26 8.36
C MET A 435 2.85 4.25 9.87
N LEU A 436 1.74 4.84 10.30
CA LEU A 436 1.30 4.88 11.70
C LEU A 436 -0.09 4.27 11.84
N ALA A 437 -0.24 3.14 12.51
CA ALA A 437 -1.53 2.59 12.92
C ALA A 437 -1.69 2.70 14.43
N THR A 438 -2.71 3.43 14.87
CA THR A 438 -2.87 3.78 16.28
C THR A 438 -4.32 3.63 16.71
N ASN A 439 -4.57 2.85 17.76
CA ASN A 439 -5.93 2.65 18.26
C ASN A 439 -6.41 3.82 19.12
N GLN A 440 -5.50 4.57 19.72
CA GLN A 440 -5.77 5.81 20.45
C GLN A 440 -5.17 7.02 19.73
N ARG A 441 -5.56 8.22 20.19
CA ARG A 441 -5.05 9.48 19.66
C ARG A 441 -3.52 9.52 19.69
N TYR A 442 -2.91 9.71 18.51
CA TYR A 442 -1.48 9.95 18.40
C TYR A 442 -1.12 11.36 18.88
N GLY A 443 0.14 11.57 19.21
CA GLY A 443 0.62 12.92 19.45
C GLY A 443 2.07 12.95 19.91
N PHE A 444 2.88 13.78 19.25
CA PHE A 444 4.27 14.05 19.62
C PHE A 444 4.46 15.45 20.20
N ALA A 445 3.41 16.27 20.21
CA ALA A 445 3.38 17.61 20.76
C ALA A 445 2.00 17.93 21.36
N TYR A 446 1.99 18.89 22.26
CA TYR A 446 0.79 19.39 22.94
C TYR A 446 0.57 20.86 22.60
N THR A 447 -0.60 21.37 22.95
CA THR A 447 -1.08 22.72 22.57
C THR A 447 -0.38 23.87 23.30
N ASP A 448 0.44 23.57 24.28
CA ASP A 448 1.20 24.52 25.10
C ASP A 448 2.66 24.69 24.64
N GLY A 449 2.99 24.15 23.46
CA GLY A 449 4.34 24.21 22.90
C GLY A 449 5.29 23.13 23.46
N THR A 450 4.80 22.16 24.22
CA THR A 450 5.63 21.02 24.68
C THR A 450 5.69 19.89 23.65
N GLY A 451 6.76 19.09 23.68
CA GLY A 451 7.04 18.04 22.70
C GLY A 451 7.80 18.52 21.47
N TYR A 452 7.62 17.82 20.34
CA TYR A 452 8.31 18.08 19.07
C TYR A 452 7.66 19.24 18.31
N GLN A 453 8.40 20.32 18.08
CA GLN A 453 7.85 21.51 17.41
C GLN A 453 7.53 21.25 15.94
N THR A 454 8.38 20.49 15.25
CA THR A 454 8.16 20.08 13.85
C THR A 454 7.91 18.58 13.77
N ARG A 455 6.86 18.17 13.06
CA ARG A 455 6.47 16.77 12.86
C ARG A 455 6.27 16.51 11.38
N ASN A 456 7.26 15.88 10.75
CA ASN A 456 7.21 15.51 9.34
C ASN A 456 6.84 14.04 9.23
N ILE A 457 5.69 13.74 8.63
CA ILE A 457 5.18 12.37 8.50
C ILE A 457 5.08 12.04 7.03
N THR A 458 5.97 11.18 6.56
CA THR A 458 6.05 10.79 5.15
C THR A 458 5.73 9.31 5.00
N TYR A 459 4.81 9.02 4.08
CA TYR A 459 4.42 7.67 3.76
C TYR A 459 5.48 6.97 2.93
N ASP A 460 5.83 5.75 3.35
CA ASP A 460 6.66 4.86 2.53
C ASP A 460 5.78 4.08 1.55
N ALA A 461 5.82 4.48 0.28
CA ALA A 461 5.05 3.86 -0.79
C ALA A 461 5.43 2.39 -1.04
N SER A 462 6.62 1.94 -0.63
CA SER A 462 7.01 0.53 -0.78
C SER A 462 6.15 -0.40 0.09
N LEU A 463 5.61 0.11 1.20
CA LEU A 463 4.79 -0.67 2.12
C LEU A 463 3.43 -1.09 1.53
N LEU A 464 2.95 -0.39 0.49
CA LEU A 464 1.71 -0.73 -0.20
C LEU A 464 1.79 -2.12 -0.85
N TYR A 465 2.96 -2.49 -1.37
CA TYR A 465 3.17 -3.71 -2.15
C TYR A 465 4.12 -4.71 -1.47
N ALA A 466 4.88 -4.25 -0.48
CA ALA A 466 5.85 -5.05 0.26
C ALA A 466 5.87 -4.68 1.76
N PRO A 467 4.74 -4.81 2.49
CA PRO A 467 4.71 -4.52 3.93
C PRO A 467 5.70 -5.41 4.70
N PRO A 468 6.08 -5.08 5.95
CA PRO A 468 6.97 -5.93 6.74
C PRO A 468 6.48 -7.39 6.82
N PRO A 469 7.36 -8.39 7.07
CA PRO A 469 6.91 -9.77 7.20
C PRO A 469 5.85 -9.95 8.30
N SER A 470 4.78 -10.68 8.02
CA SER A 470 3.71 -10.93 8.99
C SER A 470 3.06 -9.66 9.54
N PHE A 471 3.01 -8.60 8.72
CA PHE A 471 2.39 -7.33 9.09
C PHE A 471 0.86 -7.41 9.06
N PRO A 472 0.15 -6.68 9.96
CA PRO A 472 -1.29 -6.79 10.07
C PRO A 472 -2.07 -6.46 8.81
N LEU A 473 -3.05 -7.32 8.52
CA LEU A 473 -3.94 -7.19 7.37
C LEU A 473 -5.23 -6.45 7.77
N THR A 474 -5.81 -5.69 6.83
CA THR A 474 -7.07 -4.94 7.04
C THR A 474 -8.30 -5.65 6.49
N SER A 475 -8.09 -6.80 5.88
CA SER A 475 -9.09 -7.62 5.21
C SER A 475 -8.53 -9.03 5.11
N ASP A 476 -9.40 -10.00 4.90
CA ASP A 476 -9.01 -11.37 4.53
C ASP A 476 -9.09 -11.60 3.01
N GLN A 477 -9.46 -10.55 2.26
CA GLN A 477 -9.76 -10.64 0.83
C GLN A 477 -8.68 -9.98 -0.03
N TYR A 478 -8.35 -10.65 -1.15
CA TYR A 478 -7.49 -10.10 -2.18
C TYR A 478 -8.17 -8.95 -2.93
N THR A 479 -7.37 -7.92 -3.22
CA THR A 479 -7.75 -6.79 -4.07
C THR A 479 -6.81 -6.71 -5.27
N LEU A 480 -7.35 -6.26 -6.41
CA LEU A 480 -6.56 -6.02 -7.62
C LEU A 480 -5.72 -4.75 -7.41
N LEU A 481 -4.40 -4.89 -7.49
CA LEU A 481 -3.45 -3.79 -7.34
C LEU A 481 -3.08 -3.17 -8.69
N SER A 482 -2.81 -4.01 -9.67
CA SER A 482 -2.48 -3.60 -11.03
C SER A 482 -2.96 -4.63 -12.02
N TRP A 483 -3.26 -4.17 -13.22
CA TRP A 483 -3.66 -4.96 -14.36
C TRP A 483 -2.91 -4.39 -15.56
N GLU A 484 -2.19 -5.23 -16.28
CA GLU A 484 -1.43 -4.83 -17.48
C GLU A 484 -1.47 -5.94 -18.53
N GLU A 485 -1.53 -5.54 -19.79
CA GLU A 485 -1.28 -6.45 -20.91
C GLU A 485 0.23 -6.50 -21.17
N VAL A 486 0.80 -7.70 -21.15
CA VAL A 486 2.25 -7.90 -21.30
C VAL A 486 2.66 -8.53 -22.63
N LYS A 487 1.68 -8.98 -23.44
CA LYS A 487 1.90 -9.50 -24.80
C LYS A 487 0.68 -9.38 -25.69
#